data_AF-A0A935L296-F1
#
_entry.id   AF-A0A935L296-F1
#
_cell.length_a   1.000
_cell.length_b   1.000
_cell.length_c   1.000
_cell.angle_alpha   90.00
_cell.angle_beta   90.00
_cell.angle_gamma   90.00
#
_symmetry.space_group_name_H-M   'P 1'
#
loop_
_entity.id
_entity.type
_entity.pdbx_description
1 polymer ?
#
loop_
_entity_poly.entity_id
_entity_poly.type
_entity_poly.pdbx_seq_one_letter_code
_entity_poly.pdbx_strand_id
1 'polypeptide(L)'
;MKKIVENTSKYLAMSKEENKEFLDNLYSLMKKLEADVVDYQGLKILSAPPLCPDCRSNHIIKNGLQNGMQNYRCKDCGRQFRVTTGTFVYRLQKKEKMLDYIRCMVAGKSLRACAKEVGISLPTSFAWRHKILAALQSFEDNINFFGVVEMDELLMDYSEKGRIYKNAEELKRARKQKPKKVAVLAATDRAGNLLFKKFEGKKLSSEQIEQFLKAKMPKDGVMCSSNKKHSKRLEGM
;
A
#
# COMPACT_ATOMS: atom_id res chain seq x y z
N MET A 1 4.35 -8.05 19.08
CA MET A 1 4.87 -7.77 17.73
C MET A 1 6.24 -8.39 17.45
N LYS A 2 7.29 -8.23 18.28
CA LYS A 2 8.62 -8.85 18.01
C LYS A 2 8.57 -10.35 17.66
N LYS A 3 7.91 -11.18 18.47
CA LYS A 3 7.70 -12.63 18.21
C LYS A 3 6.94 -12.95 16.92
N ILE A 4 6.15 -12.01 16.38
CA ILE A 4 5.38 -12.19 15.13
C ILE A 4 6.28 -11.91 13.92
N VAL A 5 7.29 -11.04 14.05
CA VAL A 5 8.20 -10.62 12.97
C VAL A 5 9.46 -11.49 12.89
N GLU A 6 9.79 -12.23 13.95
CA GLU A 6 10.97 -13.13 14.01
C GLU A 6 10.96 -14.27 12.98
N ASN A 7 9.86 -14.50 12.27
CA ASN A 7 9.70 -15.59 11.29
C ASN A 7 9.23 -15.14 9.90
N THR A 8 9.51 -13.89 9.50
CA THR A 8 9.12 -13.29 8.20
C THR A 8 9.39 -14.19 6.99
N SER A 9 10.53 -14.86 6.95
CA SER A 9 10.91 -15.81 5.89
C SER A 9 9.98 -17.04 5.83
N LYS A 10 9.51 -17.54 6.98
CA LYS A 10 8.54 -18.64 7.04
C LYS A 10 7.16 -18.21 6.55
N TYR A 11 6.73 -16.99 6.87
CA TYR A 11 5.44 -16.45 6.42
C TYR A 11 5.40 -16.20 4.91
N LEU A 12 6.49 -15.72 4.31
CA LEU A 12 6.56 -15.49 2.86
C LEU A 12 6.53 -16.80 2.05
N ALA A 13 6.92 -17.93 2.65
CA ALA A 13 6.94 -19.25 2.01
C ALA A 13 5.63 -20.06 2.18
N MET A 14 4.63 -19.52 2.90
CA MET A 14 3.38 -20.23 3.19
C MET A 14 2.45 -20.36 1.98
N SER A 15 1.70 -21.45 1.94
CA SER A 15 0.58 -21.64 1.00
C SER A 15 -0.51 -20.59 1.20
N LYS A 16 -1.48 -20.52 0.27
CA LYS A 16 -2.61 -19.58 0.38
C LYS A 16 -3.48 -19.87 1.60
N GLU A 17 -3.70 -21.15 1.90
CA GLU A 17 -4.49 -21.61 3.04
C GLU A 17 -3.79 -21.24 4.37
N GLU A 18 -2.51 -21.55 4.51
CA GLU A 18 -1.72 -21.21 5.70
C GLU A 18 -1.66 -19.69 5.89
N ASN A 19 -1.47 -18.91 4.81
CA ASN A 19 -1.44 -17.45 4.89
C ASN A 19 -2.75 -16.88 5.41
N LYS A 20 -3.88 -17.45 4.96
CA LYS A 20 -5.20 -17.05 5.44
C LYS A 20 -5.36 -17.37 6.92
N GLU A 21 -4.99 -18.57 7.35
CA GLU A 21 -5.04 -18.98 8.75
C GLU A 21 -4.18 -18.07 9.64
N PHE A 22 -2.97 -17.74 9.20
CA PHE A 22 -2.11 -16.78 9.90
C PHE A 22 -2.76 -15.40 10.05
N LEU A 23 -3.35 -14.86 8.98
CA LEU A 23 -4.02 -13.56 9.03
C LEU A 23 -5.24 -13.57 9.96
N ASP A 24 -6.01 -14.66 9.99
CA ASP A 24 -7.15 -14.81 10.90
C ASP A 24 -6.69 -14.94 12.38
N ASN A 25 -5.59 -15.66 12.62
CA ASN A 25 -4.97 -15.77 13.95
C ASN A 25 -4.40 -14.42 14.43
N LEU A 26 -3.71 -13.69 13.54
CA LEU A 26 -3.20 -12.35 13.82
C LEU A 26 -4.33 -11.38 14.14
N TYR A 27 -5.39 -11.39 13.34
CA TYR A 27 -6.58 -10.58 13.59
C TYR A 27 -7.19 -10.89 14.96
N SER A 28 -7.37 -12.16 15.29
CA SER A 28 -7.94 -12.61 16.57
C SER A 28 -7.07 -12.17 17.76
N LEU A 29 -5.75 -12.28 17.63
CA LEU A 29 -4.79 -11.80 18.63
C LEU A 29 -4.89 -10.28 18.81
N MET A 30 -4.94 -9.51 17.73
CA MET A 30 -5.06 -8.05 17.80
C MET A 30 -6.36 -7.63 18.49
N LYS A 31 -7.49 -8.28 18.19
CA LYS A 31 -8.78 -8.00 18.85
C LYS A 31 -8.74 -8.37 20.34
N LYS A 32 -8.12 -9.49 20.71
CA LYS A 32 -7.97 -9.92 22.12
C LYS A 32 -7.11 -8.93 22.93
N LEU A 33 -6.13 -8.30 22.31
CA LEU A 33 -5.27 -7.29 22.93
C LEU A 33 -5.89 -5.89 22.91
N GLU A 34 -7.12 -5.74 22.41
CA GLU A 34 -7.77 -4.44 22.17
C GLU A 34 -6.89 -3.47 21.35
N ALA A 35 -6.01 -4.03 20.52
CA ALA A 35 -5.09 -3.26 19.72
C ALA A 35 -5.78 -2.66 18.50
N ASP A 36 -5.34 -1.48 18.08
CA ASP A 36 -5.80 -0.79 16.89
C ASP A 36 -4.63 -0.43 15.94
N VAL A 37 -4.97 0.12 14.78
CA VAL A 37 -3.99 0.48 13.73
C VAL A 37 -3.04 1.61 14.12
N VAL A 38 -3.32 2.33 15.21
CA VAL A 38 -2.52 3.46 15.70
C VAL A 38 -1.42 2.97 16.65
N ASP A 39 -1.58 1.80 17.29
CA ASP A 39 -0.61 1.28 18.27
C ASP A 39 0.79 1.07 17.67
N TYR A 40 0.86 0.69 16.39
CA TYR A 40 2.13 0.61 15.67
C TYR A 40 2.89 1.96 15.66
N GLN A 41 2.17 3.08 15.56
CA GLN A 41 2.80 4.40 15.61
C GLN A 41 3.40 4.69 16.98
N GLY A 42 2.76 4.23 18.06
CA GLY A 42 3.32 4.30 19.42
C GLY A 42 4.63 3.53 19.54
N LEU A 43 4.66 2.30 19.02
CA LEU A 43 5.88 1.47 19.02
C LEU A 43 7.01 2.08 18.17
N LYS A 44 6.67 2.67 17.02
CA LYS A 44 7.65 3.28 16.12
C LYS A 44 8.44 4.41 16.80
N ILE A 45 7.79 5.21 17.65
CA ILE A 45 8.46 6.28 18.41
C ILE A 45 9.48 5.72 19.41
N LEU A 46 9.19 4.57 20.01
CA LEU A 46 10.11 3.93 20.96
C LEU A 46 11.40 3.47 20.27
N SER A 47 11.32 3.16 18.97
CA SER A 47 12.46 2.71 18.17
C SER A 47 13.20 3.83 17.43
N ALA A 48 12.55 4.96 17.13
CA ALA A 48 13.14 6.04 16.35
C ALA A 48 12.63 7.42 16.78
N PRO A 49 13.51 8.43 16.93
CA PRO A 49 13.08 9.78 17.28
C PRO A 49 12.22 10.39 16.16
N PRO A 50 11.19 11.20 16.50
CA PRO A 50 10.35 11.85 15.51
C PRO A 50 11.17 12.87 14.70
N LEU A 51 10.98 12.89 13.39
CA LEU A 51 11.52 13.90 12.49
C LEU A 51 10.42 14.88 12.08
N CYS A 52 10.79 16.13 11.83
CA CYS A 52 9.84 17.11 11.31
C CYS A 52 9.33 16.67 9.93
N PRO A 53 8.01 16.62 9.69
CA PRO A 53 7.47 16.23 8.39
C PRO A 53 7.82 17.23 7.26
N ASP A 54 8.00 18.51 7.60
CA ASP A 54 8.24 19.57 6.60
C ASP A 54 9.74 19.72 6.28
N CYS A 55 10.61 19.92 7.29
CA CYS A 55 12.05 20.16 7.08
C CYS A 55 12.97 18.97 7.41
N ARG A 56 12.43 17.82 7.85
CA ARG A 56 13.19 16.62 8.26
C ARG A 56 14.18 16.80 9.42
N SER A 57 14.20 17.96 10.07
CA SER A 57 14.99 18.19 11.29
C SER A 57 14.63 17.22 12.43
N ASN A 58 15.63 16.84 13.22
CA ASN A 58 15.50 16.07 14.46
C ASN A 58 15.31 16.96 15.70
N HIS A 59 15.31 18.29 15.54
CA HIS A 59 15.22 19.25 16.63
C HIS A 59 13.77 19.45 17.06
N ILE A 60 13.22 18.42 17.71
CA ILE A 60 11.80 18.28 18.03
C ILE A 60 11.57 18.34 19.54
N ILE A 61 10.62 19.17 19.97
CA ILE A 61 10.16 19.23 21.36
C ILE A 61 8.73 18.72 21.50
N LYS A 62 8.39 18.21 22.69
CA LYS A 62 7.00 17.93 23.07
C LYS A 62 6.27 19.25 23.29
N ASN A 63 5.10 19.40 22.68
CA ASN A 63 4.28 20.61 22.69
C ASN A 63 2.86 20.33 23.24
N GLY A 64 2.82 19.69 24.42
CA GLY A 64 1.59 19.32 25.10
C GLY A 64 0.80 18.18 24.45
N LEU A 65 -0.41 17.95 24.96
CA LEU A 65 -1.35 16.96 24.45
C LEU A 65 -2.51 17.67 23.73
N GLN A 66 -2.97 17.11 22.61
CA GLN A 66 -4.16 17.57 21.92
C GLN A 66 -5.08 16.38 21.65
N ASN A 67 -6.28 16.39 22.24
CA ASN A 67 -7.24 15.27 22.23
C ASN A 67 -6.59 13.95 22.70
N GLY A 68 -5.84 14.00 23.80
CA GLY A 68 -5.16 12.84 24.39
C GLY A 68 -3.92 12.33 23.61
N MET A 69 -3.57 12.95 22.48
CA MET A 69 -2.39 12.57 21.69
C MET A 69 -1.26 13.58 21.88
N GLN A 70 -0.02 13.09 21.94
CA GLN A 70 1.18 13.93 21.97
C GLN A 70 1.28 14.80 20.71
N ASN A 71 1.38 16.11 20.93
CA ASN A 71 1.72 17.09 19.91
C ASN A 71 3.22 17.40 20.00
N TYR A 72 3.86 17.61 18.86
CA TYR A 72 5.28 17.92 18.72
C TYR A 72 5.44 19.25 18.01
N ARG A 73 6.56 19.93 18.26
CA ARG A 73 6.94 21.16 17.56
C ARG A 73 8.40 21.09 17.14
N CYS A 74 8.66 21.34 15.85
CA CYS A 74 10.00 21.52 15.32
C CYS A 74 10.53 22.91 15.73
N LYS A 75 11.77 22.95 16.23
CA LYS A 75 12.44 24.21 16.61
C LYS A 75 13.01 24.97 15.42
N ASP A 76 13.34 24.28 14.33
CA ASP A 76 13.99 24.91 13.17
C ASP A 76 12.98 25.59 12.24
N CYS A 77 11.82 24.97 11.99
CA CYS A 77 10.78 25.54 11.12
C CYS A 77 9.48 25.93 11.85
N GLY A 78 9.37 25.67 13.15
CA GLY A 78 8.19 25.99 13.95
C GLY A 78 6.98 25.07 13.75
N ARG A 79 7.04 24.11 12.80
CA ARG A 79 5.93 23.21 12.47
C ARG A 79 5.45 22.41 13.67
N GLN A 80 4.13 22.38 13.88
CA GLN A 80 3.48 21.46 14.82
C GLN A 80 2.96 20.23 14.10
N PHE A 81 3.14 19.06 14.71
CA PHE A 81 2.72 17.78 14.13
C PHE A 81 2.48 16.73 15.21
N ARG A 82 1.74 15.68 14.85
CA ARG A 82 1.53 14.50 15.68
C ARG A 82 2.35 13.35 15.13
N VAL A 83 2.50 12.29 15.92
CA VAL A 83 3.09 11.02 15.46
C VAL A 83 2.38 10.49 14.21
N THR A 84 1.06 10.66 14.18
CA THR A 84 0.23 10.18 13.08
C THR A 84 0.33 11.06 11.83
N THR A 85 0.95 12.25 11.91
CA THR A 85 1.09 13.16 10.76
C THR A 85 1.85 12.49 9.62
N GLY A 86 1.32 12.57 8.40
CA GLY A 86 1.90 11.93 7.22
C GLY A 86 1.66 10.42 7.12
N THR A 87 0.96 9.82 8.09
CA THR A 87 0.60 8.39 8.06
C THR A 87 -0.85 8.18 7.64
N PHE A 88 -1.21 6.96 7.21
CA PHE A 88 -2.59 6.66 6.79
C PHE A 88 -3.62 6.80 7.92
N VAL A 89 -3.17 6.62 9.17
CA VAL A 89 -3.98 6.80 10.39
C VAL A 89 -4.13 8.27 10.82
N TYR A 90 -3.54 9.22 10.09
CA TYR A 90 -3.74 10.64 10.36
C TYR A 90 -5.23 11.02 10.26
N ARG A 91 -5.74 11.63 11.34
CA ARG A 91 -7.15 12.06 11.50
C ARG A 91 -8.15 10.93 11.22
N LEU A 92 -7.75 9.68 11.46
CA LEU A 92 -8.64 8.53 11.32
C LEU A 92 -9.66 8.56 12.46
N GLN A 93 -10.92 8.72 12.10
CA GLN A 93 -12.05 8.52 13.02
C GLN A 93 -12.39 7.03 13.07
N LYS A 94 -13.00 6.57 14.17
CA LYS A 94 -13.41 5.16 14.35
C LYS A 94 -12.27 4.15 14.12
N LYS A 95 -11.08 4.44 14.67
CA LYS A 95 -9.85 3.65 14.50
C LYS A 95 -10.02 2.18 14.92
N GLU A 96 -10.89 1.92 15.89
CA GLU A 96 -11.26 0.60 16.39
C GLU A 96 -11.90 -0.30 15.32
N LYS A 97 -12.54 0.29 14.31
CA LYS A 97 -13.19 -0.42 13.20
C LYS A 97 -12.25 -0.64 12.00
N MET A 98 -11.07 -0.05 12.01
CA MET A 98 -10.15 -0.08 10.86
C MET A 98 -9.60 -1.49 10.61
N LEU A 99 -9.34 -2.27 11.66
CA LEU A 99 -8.87 -3.65 11.51
C LEU A 99 -9.91 -4.53 10.83
N ASP A 100 -11.18 -4.40 11.23
CA ASP A 100 -12.30 -5.12 10.61
C ASP A 100 -12.45 -4.74 9.13
N TYR A 101 -12.22 -3.45 8.82
CA TYR A 101 -12.22 -2.96 7.44
C TYR A 101 -11.08 -3.54 6.60
N ILE A 102 -9.86 -3.61 7.14
CA ILE A 102 -8.71 -4.22 6.47
C ILE A 102 -8.99 -5.69 6.19
N ARG A 103 -9.55 -6.43 7.16
CA ARG A 103 -9.96 -7.84 6.98
C ARG A 103 -10.97 -8.00 5.84
N CYS A 104 -11.97 -7.12 5.76
CA CYS A 104 -12.93 -7.11 4.65
C CYS A 104 -12.24 -6.86 3.29
N MET A 105 -11.25 -5.96 3.25
CA MET A 105 -10.50 -5.65 2.04
C MET A 105 -9.62 -6.81 1.58
N VAL A 106 -8.93 -7.49 2.50
CA VAL A 106 -8.13 -8.69 2.22
C VAL A 106 -9.02 -9.82 1.70
N ALA A 107 -10.23 -9.98 2.25
CA ALA A 107 -11.23 -10.92 1.74
C ALA A 107 -11.85 -10.54 0.37
N GLY A 108 -11.38 -9.46 -0.28
CA GLY A 108 -11.83 -9.07 -1.62
C GLY A 108 -13.23 -8.44 -1.65
N LYS A 109 -13.79 -8.03 -0.51
CA LYS A 109 -15.17 -7.51 -0.45
C LYS A 109 -15.32 -6.16 -1.16
N SER A 110 -16.52 -5.92 -1.70
CA SER A 110 -16.89 -4.65 -2.31
C SER A 110 -17.02 -3.54 -1.26
N LEU A 111 -16.86 -2.27 -1.66
CA LEU A 111 -16.99 -1.12 -0.75
C LEU A 111 -18.31 -1.10 0.04
N ARG A 112 -19.42 -1.52 -0.58
CA ARG A 112 -20.74 -1.61 0.06
C ARG A 112 -20.82 -2.75 1.05
N ALA A 113 -20.24 -3.90 0.73
CA ALA A 113 -20.15 -5.03 1.64
C ALA A 113 -19.29 -4.66 2.86
N CYS A 114 -18.10 -4.07 2.66
CA CYS A 114 -17.28 -3.58 3.76
C CYS A 114 -18.02 -2.56 4.63
N ALA A 115 -18.72 -1.60 4.01
CA ALA A 115 -19.46 -0.57 4.73
C ALA A 115 -20.58 -1.16 5.61
N LYS A 116 -21.34 -2.12 5.07
CA LYS A 116 -22.41 -2.82 5.80
C LYS A 116 -21.85 -3.65 6.97
N GLU A 117 -20.80 -4.43 6.72
CA GLU A 117 -20.23 -5.34 7.71
C GLU A 117 -19.54 -4.62 8.87
N VAL A 118 -18.81 -3.55 8.57
CA VAL A 118 -18.09 -2.75 9.59
C VAL A 118 -19.02 -1.74 10.27
N GLY A 119 -20.20 -1.47 9.69
CA GLY A 119 -21.15 -0.46 10.18
C GLY A 119 -20.61 0.96 10.03
N ILE A 120 -20.20 1.31 8.81
CA ILE A 120 -19.75 2.66 8.41
C ILE A 120 -20.49 3.10 7.13
N SER A 121 -20.42 4.39 6.81
CA SER A 121 -21.02 4.89 5.57
C SER A 121 -20.19 4.49 4.33
N LEU A 122 -20.83 4.41 3.16
CA LEU A 122 -20.14 4.13 1.91
C LEU A 122 -19.05 5.17 1.57
N PRO A 123 -19.25 6.49 1.77
CA PRO A 123 -18.18 7.48 1.61
C PRO A 123 -16.98 7.23 2.54
N THR A 124 -17.22 6.88 3.80
CA THR A 124 -16.14 6.53 4.75
C THR A 124 -15.37 5.30 4.26
N SER A 125 -16.06 4.25 3.80
CA SER A 125 -15.45 3.06 3.20
C SER A 125 -14.57 3.43 2.01
N PHE A 126 -15.05 4.27 1.09
CA PHE A 126 -14.26 4.75 -0.05
C PHE A 126 -12.99 5.50 0.40
N ALA A 127 -13.13 6.46 1.31
CA ALA A 127 -12.01 7.24 1.83
C ALA A 127 -10.97 6.37 2.56
N TRP A 128 -11.40 5.39 3.36
CA TRP A 128 -10.51 4.46 4.06
C TRP A 128 -9.76 3.55 3.09
N ARG A 129 -10.42 3.05 2.04
CA ARG A 129 -9.74 2.25 1.01
C ARG A 129 -8.66 3.05 0.31
N HIS A 130 -8.92 4.32 -0.04
CA HIS A 130 -7.91 5.19 -0.62
C HIS A 130 -6.75 5.50 0.32
N LYS A 131 -7.01 5.71 1.62
CA LYS A 131 -5.96 5.85 2.64
C LYS A 131 -5.05 4.62 2.71
N ILE A 132 -5.63 3.41 2.75
CA ILE A 132 -4.86 2.16 2.76
C ILE A 132 -4.05 2.02 1.48
N LEU A 133 -4.66 2.20 0.31
CA LEU A 133 -3.98 2.04 -0.97
C LEU A 133 -2.83 3.04 -1.15
N ALA A 134 -3.01 4.29 -0.71
CA ALA A 134 -1.94 5.28 -0.71
C ALA A 134 -0.79 4.89 0.24
N ALA A 135 -1.10 4.28 1.38
CA ALA A 135 -0.08 3.74 2.29
C ALA A 135 0.69 2.60 1.64
N LEU A 136 -0.02 1.66 0.99
CA LEU A 136 0.57 0.52 0.28
C LEU A 136 1.46 0.98 -0.87
N GLN A 137 1.10 2.07 -1.56
CA GLN A 137 1.92 2.65 -2.61
C GLN A 137 3.32 3.06 -2.11
N SER A 138 3.46 3.54 -0.87
CA SER A 138 4.78 3.89 -0.31
C SER A 138 5.70 2.68 -0.07
N PHE A 139 5.17 1.46 -0.08
CA PHE A 139 5.97 0.24 0.03
C PHE A 139 6.57 -0.19 -1.30
N GLU A 140 6.03 0.27 -2.42
CA GLU A 140 6.56 -0.05 -3.76
C GLU A 140 8.06 0.32 -3.86
N ASP A 141 8.45 1.45 -3.30
CA ASP A 141 9.84 1.93 -3.34
C ASP A 141 10.80 1.01 -2.57
N ASN A 142 10.31 0.27 -1.58
CA ASN A 142 11.10 -0.64 -0.74
C ASN A 142 11.23 -2.06 -1.33
N ILE A 143 10.57 -2.35 -2.45
CA ILE A 143 10.65 -3.65 -3.11
C ILE A 143 11.81 -3.62 -4.09
N ASN A 144 12.81 -4.48 -3.81
CA ASN A 144 13.91 -4.83 -4.70
C ASN A 144 13.79 -6.31 -5.06
N PHE A 145 14.23 -6.65 -6.26
CA PHE A 145 14.19 -8.01 -6.76
C PHE A 145 15.59 -8.62 -6.82
N PHE A 146 15.66 -9.95 -6.71
CA PHE A 146 16.92 -10.69 -6.69
C PHE A 146 16.92 -11.86 -7.69
N GLY A 147 18.06 -12.07 -8.35
CA GLY A 147 18.27 -13.19 -9.26
C GLY A 147 17.35 -13.13 -10.49
N VAL A 148 16.49 -14.14 -10.63
CA VAL A 148 15.58 -14.27 -11.78
C VAL A 148 14.24 -13.61 -11.45
N VAL A 149 13.85 -12.63 -12.27
CA VAL A 149 12.60 -11.90 -12.18
C VAL A 149 11.70 -12.27 -13.33
N GLU A 150 10.56 -12.85 -13.00
CA GLU A 150 9.50 -13.19 -13.93
C GLU A 150 8.51 -12.04 -13.99
N MET A 151 8.13 -11.63 -15.20
CA MET A 151 7.19 -10.53 -15.39
C MET A 151 6.19 -10.79 -16.50
N ASP A 152 5.00 -10.22 -16.32
CA ASP A 152 3.92 -10.28 -17.29
C ASP A 152 3.14 -8.96 -17.38
N GLU A 153 2.50 -8.73 -18.53
CA GLU A 153 1.64 -7.57 -18.75
C GLU A 153 0.18 -7.95 -18.46
N LEU A 154 -0.40 -7.33 -17.43
CA LEU A 154 -1.82 -7.45 -17.12
C LEU A 154 -2.58 -6.29 -17.76
N LEU A 155 -3.32 -6.58 -18.84
CA LEU A 155 -4.24 -5.63 -19.47
C LEU A 155 -5.61 -5.64 -18.79
N MET A 156 -5.95 -4.54 -18.15
CA MET A 156 -7.22 -4.38 -17.44
C MET A 156 -8.01 -3.17 -17.92
N ASP A 157 -9.33 -3.22 -17.74
CA ASP A 157 -10.19 -2.09 -18.06
C ASP A 157 -9.99 -0.98 -17.03
N TYR A 158 -9.72 0.24 -17.53
CA TYR A 158 -9.65 1.42 -16.69
C TYR A 158 -11.00 1.64 -16.03
N SER A 159 -10.98 1.70 -14.70
CA SER A 159 -12.18 1.83 -13.90
C SER A 159 -12.20 3.16 -13.16
N GLU A 160 -13.17 4.01 -13.48
CA GLU A 160 -13.45 5.24 -12.75
C GLU A 160 -14.58 5.02 -11.72
N LYS A 161 -14.61 3.84 -11.09
CA LYS A 161 -15.62 3.54 -10.05
C LYS A 161 -15.49 4.55 -8.92
N GLY A 162 -16.60 5.21 -8.59
CA GLY A 162 -16.65 6.28 -7.59
C GLY A 162 -16.45 7.68 -8.17
N ARG A 163 -16.26 7.85 -9.49
CA ARG A 163 -16.27 9.15 -10.15
C ARG A 163 -17.60 9.85 -9.92
N ILE A 164 -17.52 11.10 -9.44
CA ILE A 164 -18.66 12.00 -9.33
C ILE A 164 -18.79 12.72 -10.68
N TYR A 165 -19.98 12.64 -11.27
CA TYR A 165 -20.31 13.32 -12.52
C TYR A 165 -21.07 14.61 -12.22
N LYS A 166 -20.82 15.66 -13.00
CA LYS A 166 -21.46 16.96 -12.80
C LYS A 166 -22.95 16.95 -13.16
N ASN A 167 -23.33 16.17 -14.19
CA ASN A 167 -24.71 16.07 -14.66
C ASN A 167 -25.02 14.69 -15.28
N ALA A 168 -26.31 14.45 -15.54
CA ALA A 168 -26.79 13.19 -16.12
C ALA A 168 -26.28 12.95 -17.55
N GLU A 169 -26.03 14.01 -18.32
CA GLU A 169 -25.49 13.89 -19.68
C GLU A 169 -24.05 13.38 -19.68
N GLU A 170 -23.20 13.91 -18.81
CA GLU A 170 -21.83 13.45 -18.63
C GLU A 170 -21.80 11.97 -18.23
N LEU A 171 -22.68 11.56 -17.31
CA LEU A 171 -22.83 10.16 -16.93
C LEU A 171 -23.23 9.28 -18.13
N LYS A 172 -24.21 9.72 -18.94
CA LYS A 172 -24.63 8.99 -20.16
C LYS A 172 -23.47 8.88 -21.17
N ARG A 173 -22.72 9.96 -21.39
CA ARG A 173 -21.55 9.98 -22.28
C ARG A 173 -20.44 9.05 -21.76
N ALA A 174 -20.17 9.05 -20.46
CA ALA A 174 -19.17 8.18 -19.85
C ALA A 174 -19.56 6.69 -19.94
N ARG A 175 -20.84 6.34 -19.74
CA ARG A 175 -21.35 4.96 -19.85
C ARG A 175 -21.31 4.41 -21.28
N LYS A 176 -21.40 5.26 -22.30
CA LYS A 176 -21.32 4.86 -23.72
C LYS A 176 -19.87 4.64 -24.19
N GLN A 177 -18.89 5.27 -23.56
CA GLN A 177 -17.49 5.12 -23.94
C GLN A 177 -16.99 3.73 -23.57
N LYS A 178 -16.29 3.08 -24.51
CA LYS A 178 -15.56 1.84 -24.21
C LYS A 178 -14.49 2.15 -23.17
N PRO A 179 -14.33 1.32 -22.13
CA PRO A 179 -13.29 1.52 -21.14
C PRO A 179 -11.92 1.50 -21.83
N LYS A 180 -11.08 2.49 -21.50
CA LYS A 180 -9.68 2.48 -21.93
C LYS A 180 -8.98 1.29 -21.28
N LYS A 181 -8.08 0.62 -21.98
CA LYS A 181 -7.21 -0.39 -21.36
C LYS A 181 -6.06 0.28 -20.60
N VAL A 182 -5.69 -0.29 -19.47
CA VAL A 182 -4.50 0.05 -18.69
C VAL A 182 -3.62 -1.18 -18.61
N ALA A 183 -2.34 -1.00 -18.89
CA ALA A 183 -1.33 -2.02 -18.67
C ALA A 183 -0.75 -1.91 -17.26
N VAL A 184 -0.74 -3.02 -16.54
CA VAL A 184 -0.10 -3.18 -15.24
C VAL A 184 0.98 -4.23 -15.37
N LEU A 185 2.23 -3.85 -15.10
CA LEU A 185 3.33 -4.80 -14.98
C LEU A 185 3.13 -5.59 -13.69
N ALA A 186 3.06 -6.91 -13.79
CA ALA A 186 3.22 -7.81 -12.66
C ALA A 186 4.62 -8.38 -12.71
N ALA A 187 5.41 -8.20 -11.66
CA ALA A 187 6.77 -8.71 -11.57
C ALA A 187 6.96 -9.46 -10.25
N THR A 188 7.58 -10.63 -10.32
CA THR A 188 7.89 -11.46 -9.15
C THR A 188 9.29 -12.06 -9.27
N ASP A 189 9.95 -12.27 -8.15
CA ASP A 189 11.17 -13.09 -8.09
C ASP A 189 10.94 -14.41 -7.37
N ARG A 190 11.98 -15.25 -7.33
CA ARG A 190 11.94 -16.55 -6.62
C ARG A 190 11.99 -16.44 -5.10
N ALA A 191 12.32 -15.27 -4.56
CA ALA A 191 12.27 -15.00 -3.13
C ALA A 191 10.86 -14.60 -2.65
N GLY A 192 9.90 -14.47 -3.58
CA GLY A 192 8.52 -14.11 -3.30
C GLY A 192 8.26 -12.61 -3.26
N ASN A 193 9.23 -11.78 -3.68
CA ASN A 193 9.00 -10.35 -3.84
C ASN A 193 8.05 -10.15 -5.03
N LEU A 194 6.94 -9.44 -4.81
CA LEU A 194 5.89 -9.23 -5.81
C LEU A 194 5.61 -7.73 -5.95
N LEU A 195 5.55 -7.24 -7.18
CA LEU A 195 5.24 -5.85 -7.48
C LEU A 195 4.23 -5.73 -8.62
N PHE A 196 3.26 -4.84 -8.43
CA PHE A 196 2.34 -4.41 -9.48
C PHE A 196 2.55 -2.93 -9.76
N LYS A 197 2.98 -2.60 -10.98
CA LYS A 197 3.18 -1.21 -11.41
C LYS A 197 2.33 -0.85 -12.60
N LYS A 198 1.48 0.16 -12.42
CA LYS A 198 0.79 0.82 -13.53
C LYS A 198 1.77 1.71 -14.28
N PHE A 199 1.77 1.62 -15.61
CA PHE A 199 2.46 2.55 -16.49
C PHE A 199 1.47 3.44 -17.26
N GLU A 200 1.95 4.57 -17.76
CA GLU A 200 1.18 5.44 -18.64
C GLU A 200 1.17 4.87 -20.06
N GLY A 201 -0.02 4.50 -20.54
CA GLY A 201 -0.20 3.98 -21.89
C GLY A 201 -1.20 2.84 -21.98
N LYS A 202 -1.47 2.41 -23.21
CA LYS A 202 -2.31 1.23 -23.51
C LYS A 202 -1.53 -0.09 -23.52
N LYS A 203 -0.20 -0.01 -23.59
CA LYS A 203 0.77 -1.12 -23.61
C LYS A 203 2.07 -0.68 -22.95
N LEU A 204 2.82 -1.62 -22.42
CA LEU A 204 4.16 -1.40 -21.89
C LEU A 204 5.21 -1.38 -23.01
N SER A 205 6.08 -0.36 -23.04
CA SER A 205 7.27 -0.39 -23.89
C SER A 205 8.40 -1.16 -23.18
N SER A 206 9.26 -1.82 -23.95
CA SER A 206 10.44 -2.50 -23.39
C SER A 206 11.35 -1.54 -22.62
N GLU A 207 11.48 -0.30 -23.10
CA GLU A 207 12.31 0.73 -22.46
C GLU A 207 11.78 1.14 -21.07
N GLN A 208 10.46 1.33 -20.94
CA GLN A 208 9.84 1.65 -19.66
C GLN A 208 10.03 0.53 -18.63
N ILE A 209 9.85 -0.72 -19.06
CA ILE A 209 10.06 -1.90 -18.22
C ILE A 209 11.53 -1.99 -17.80
N GLU A 210 12.46 -1.87 -18.75
CA GLU A 210 13.89 -1.95 -18.48
C GLU A 210 14.35 -0.85 -17.52
N GLN A 211 13.96 0.40 -17.76
CA GLN A 211 14.32 1.53 -16.90
C GLN A 211 13.82 1.34 -15.47
N PHE A 212 12.58 0.86 -15.32
CA PHE A 212 11.96 0.63 -14.01
C PHE A 212 12.63 -0.53 -13.26
N LEU A 213 12.85 -1.67 -13.92
CA LEU A 213 13.41 -2.86 -13.28
C LEU A 213 14.91 -2.74 -13.03
N LYS A 214 15.68 -2.05 -13.91
CA LYS A 214 17.10 -1.74 -13.65
C LYS A 214 17.32 -0.96 -12.36
N ALA A 215 16.38 -0.09 -12.00
CA ALA A 215 16.45 0.67 -10.74
C ALA A 215 16.16 -0.20 -9.49
N LYS A 216 15.61 -1.40 -9.66
CA LYS A 216 15.13 -2.29 -8.58
C LYS A 216 15.82 -3.65 -8.55
N MET A 217 16.78 -3.88 -9.43
CA MET A 217 17.50 -5.15 -9.59
C MET A 217 19.02 -4.94 -9.53
N PRO A 218 19.77 -5.90 -8.99
CA PRO A 218 21.22 -5.92 -9.11
C PRO A 218 21.65 -6.17 -10.57
N LYS A 219 22.90 -5.81 -10.89
CA LYS A 219 23.44 -5.84 -12.26
C LYS A 219 23.46 -7.23 -12.90
N ASP A 220 23.51 -8.28 -12.10
CA ASP A 220 23.53 -9.69 -12.49
C ASP A 220 22.12 -10.31 -12.61
N GLY A 221 21.06 -9.52 -12.34
CA GLY A 221 19.69 -9.99 -12.40
C GLY A 221 19.24 -10.38 -13.81
N VAL A 222 18.43 -11.42 -13.92
CA VAL A 222 17.89 -11.92 -15.19
C VAL A 222 16.40 -11.61 -15.28
N MET A 223 15.97 -10.99 -16.38
CA MET A 223 14.56 -10.70 -16.63
C MET A 223 13.94 -11.73 -17.58
N CYS A 224 12.86 -12.37 -17.13
CA CYS A 224 12.09 -13.33 -17.88
C CYS A 224 10.69 -12.76 -18.15
N SER A 225 10.30 -12.66 -19.41
CA SER A 225 8.94 -12.26 -19.80
C SER A 225 8.31 -13.29 -20.72
N SER A 226 7.01 -13.53 -20.53
CA SER A 226 6.17 -14.39 -21.38
C SER A 226 6.15 -13.92 -22.85
N ASN A 227 6.30 -12.61 -23.06
CA ASN A 227 6.30 -12.00 -24.37
C ASN A 227 7.75 -11.91 -24.90
N LYS A 228 8.05 -12.67 -25.97
CA LYS A 228 9.39 -12.78 -26.58
C LYS A 228 10.04 -11.44 -26.95
N LYS A 229 9.28 -10.36 -27.07
CA LYS A 229 9.81 -8.99 -27.33
C LYS A 229 10.41 -8.32 -26.10
N HIS A 230 10.11 -8.81 -24.90
CA HIS A 230 10.51 -8.23 -23.62
C HIS A 230 11.49 -9.13 -22.83
N SER A 231 11.74 -10.35 -23.30
CA SER A 231 12.76 -11.24 -22.71
C SER A 231 14.17 -10.75 -23.06
N LYS A 232 14.91 -10.25 -22.07
CA LYS A 232 16.33 -9.90 -22.20
C LYS A 232 17.08 -10.24 -20.92
N ARG A 233 18.30 -10.74 -21.06
CA ARG A 233 19.27 -10.77 -19.96
C ARG A 233 19.82 -9.35 -19.78
N LEU A 234 19.92 -8.86 -18.53
CA LEU A 234 20.73 -7.67 -18.27
C LEU A 234 22.20 -8.08 -18.43
N GLU A 235 22.73 -7.97 -19.64
CA GLU A 235 24.16 -8.16 -19.86
C GLU A 235 24.87 -6.82 -19.67
N GLY A 236 25.71 -6.75 -18.63
CA GLY A 236 26.91 -5.91 -18.58
C GLY A 236 26.76 -4.39 -18.63
N MET A 237 26.85 -3.76 -17.45
CA MET A 237 27.73 -2.58 -17.27
C MET A 237 28.64 -2.82 -16.08
#